data_AF-A0A7S1H623-F1
#
_entry.id   AF-A0A7S1H623-F1
#
_cell.length_a   1.000
_cell.length_b   1.000
_cell.length_c   1.000
_cell.angle_alpha   90.00
_cell.angle_beta   90.00
_cell.angle_gamma   90.00
#
_symmetry.space_group_name_H-M   'P 1'
#
loop_
_entity.id
_entity.type
_entity.pdbx_description
1 polymer ?
#
loop_
_entity_poly.entity_id
_entity_poly.type
_entity_poly.pdbx_seq_one_letter_code
_entity_poly.pdbx_strand_id
1 'polypeptide(L)'
;GGDEVPVSPLCIRIQVHAEGITEALLFHVDLLASAIRQAVQIKDHKVFLKVYPNTFSGQAAIEWLRGHAARAVFGADADKDKNQQLARSVALLLAQKLLAVGVFRQVTGSLTKPLEDPNALFRFHEDEKE
;
A
#
# COMPACT_ATOMS: atom_id res chain seq x y z
N GLY A 1 5.29 4.93 36.55
CA GLY A 1 4.48 5.65 35.55
C GLY A 1 5.38 5.91 34.38
N GLY A 2 5.24 5.14 33.31
CA GLY A 2 5.93 5.40 32.06
C GLY A 2 5.14 6.49 31.34
N ASP A 3 5.77 7.64 31.15
CA ASP A 3 5.29 8.69 30.28
C ASP A 3 5.48 8.18 28.84
N GLU A 4 4.50 7.45 28.33
CA GLU A 4 4.45 7.09 26.91
C GLU A 4 4.15 8.39 26.16
N VAL A 5 5.22 9.03 25.68
CA VAL A 5 5.14 10.16 24.75
C VAL A 5 4.15 9.76 23.65
N PRO A 6 3.03 10.47 23.44
CA PRO A 6 2.08 10.13 22.40
C PRO A 6 2.78 10.29 21.06
N VAL A 7 3.28 9.18 20.51
CA VAL A 7 3.79 9.11 19.15
C VAL A 7 2.64 9.49 18.24
N SER A 8 2.71 10.69 17.69
CA SER A 8 1.71 11.17 16.74
C SER A 8 1.63 10.16 15.59
N PRO A 9 0.42 9.71 15.20
CA PRO A 9 0.30 8.69 14.17
C PRO A 9 0.92 9.19 12.87
N LEU A 10 1.81 8.39 12.29
CA LEU A 10 2.44 8.72 11.03
C LEU A 10 1.36 8.80 9.95
N CYS A 11 1.27 9.93 9.26
CA CYS A 11 0.27 10.17 8.23
C CYS A 11 0.92 10.43 6.88
N ILE A 12 0.38 9.82 5.83
CA ILE A 12 0.74 10.09 4.44
C ILE A 12 -0.29 11.07 3.89
N ARG A 13 0.19 12.23 3.44
CA ARG A 13 -0.63 13.22 2.72
C ARG A 13 -0.40 13.11 1.23
N ILE A 14 -1.48 12.99 0.45
CA ILE A 14 -1.45 13.05 -1.01
C ILE A 14 -2.29 14.22 -1.48
N GLN A 15 -1.71 15.07 -2.33
CA GLN A 15 -2.45 16.10 -3.05
C GLN A 15 -2.92 15.52 -4.38
N VAL A 16 -4.22 15.57 -4.61
CA VAL A 16 -4.87 15.10 -5.83
C VAL A 16 -5.38 16.32 -6.58
N HIS A 17 -4.95 16.46 -7.83
CA HIS A 17 -5.40 17.52 -8.75
C HIS A 17 -6.10 16.85 -9.93
N ALA A 18 -7.43 16.99 -10.03
CA ALA A 18 -8.20 16.44 -11.15
C ALA A 18 -9.46 17.27 -11.43
N GLU A 19 -9.72 17.59 -12.70
CA GLU A 19 -10.95 18.24 -13.18
C GLU A 19 -11.40 19.46 -12.32
N GLY A 20 -10.45 20.28 -11.83
CA GLY A 20 -10.74 21.46 -10.99
C GLY A 20 -10.88 21.18 -9.49
N ILE A 21 -10.78 19.92 -9.06
CA ILE A 21 -10.72 19.50 -7.66
C ILE A 21 -9.24 19.44 -7.24
N THR A 22 -8.89 20.22 -6.23
CA THR A 22 -7.61 20.08 -5.50
C THR A 22 -7.93 19.65 -4.08
N GLU A 23 -7.76 18.37 -3.80
CA GLU A 23 -8.04 17.80 -2.48
C GLU A 23 -6.77 17.20 -1.88
N ALA A 24 -6.61 17.37 -0.58
CA ALA A 24 -5.55 16.73 0.19
C ALA A 24 -6.13 15.55 0.97
N LEU A 25 -5.76 14.35 0.56
CA LEU A 25 -6.10 13.13 1.28
C LEU A 25 -5.05 12.85 2.34
N LEU A 26 -5.50 12.51 3.55
CA LEU A 26 -4.65 12.13 4.67
C LEU A 26 -4.94 10.67 5.03
N PHE A 27 -3.88 9.86 5.07
CA PHE A 27 -3.99 8.44 5.41
C PHE A 27 -3.10 8.11 6.61
N HIS A 28 -3.70 7.52 7.63
CA HIS A 28 -2.97 6.97 8.79
C HIS A 28 -2.24 5.70 8.38
N VAL A 29 -0.92 5.67 8.60
CA VAL A 29 -0.05 4.59 8.14
C VAL A 29 -0.39 3.27 8.85
N ASP A 30 -0.67 3.31 10.14
CA ASP A 30 -1.06 2.15 10.96
C ASP A 30 -2.39 1.54 10.51
N LEU A 31 -3.41 2.38 10.25
CA LEU A 31 -4.70 1.93 9.74
C LEU A 31 -4.55 1.34 8.33
N LEU A 32 -3.77 1.97 7.45
CA LEU A 32 -3.48 1.42 6.13
C LEU A 32 -2.75 0.08 6.22
N ALA A 33 -1.72 -0.02 7.06
CA ALA A 33 -0.96 -1.25 7.23
C ALA A 33 -1.87 -2.40 7.69
N SER A 34 -2.68 -2.16 8.72
CA SER A 34 -3.64 -3.14 9.23
C SER A 34 -4.69 -3.53 8.18
N ALA A 35 -5.22 -2.56 7.44
CA ALA A 35 -6.21 -2.82 6.41
C ALA A 35 -5.64 -3.62 5.22
N ILE A 36 -4.42 -3.30 4.77
CA ILE A 36 -3.74 -4.08 3.72
C ILE A 36 -3.49 -5.50 4.22
N ARG A 37 -3.02 -5.67 5.46
CA ARG A 37 -2.74 -6.98 6.06
C ARG A 37 -3.97 -7.89 6.06
N GLN A 38 -5.15 -7.33 6.32
CA GLN A 38 -6.42 -8.04 6.28
C GLN A 38 -6.93 -8.31 4.85
N ALA A 39 -6.56 -7.46 3.89
CA ALA A 39 -7.02 -7.56 2.51
C ALA A 39 -6.19 -8.51 1.65
N VAL A 40 -4.89 -8.65 1.94
CA VAL A 40 -3.98 -9.48 1.14
C VAL A 40 -3.82 -10.87 1.74
N GLN A 41 -3.65 -11.87 0.88
CA GLN A 41 -3.33 -13.22 1.33
C GLN A 41 -1.85 -13.33 1.70
N ILE A 42 -1.56 -13.36 3.00
CA ILE A 42 -0.23 -13.62 3.54
C ILE A 42 -0.05 -15.13 3.66
N LYS A 43 1.00 -15.65 3.01
CA LYS A 43 1.36 -17.06 3.03
C LYS A 43 2.81 -17.26 2.58
N ASP A 44 3.28 -18.47 2.71
CA ASP A 44 4.56 -18.86 2.13
C ASP A 44 4.46 -18.94 0.61
N HIS A 45 5.34 -18.23 -0.07
CA HIS A 45 5.41 -18.25 -1.52
C HIS A 45 6.70 -18.95 -1.96
N LYS A 46 6.56 -19.96 -2.83
CA LYS A 46 7.69 -20.64 -3.44
C LYS A 46 7.98 -20.03 -4.80
N VAL A 47 9.18 -19.47 -4.97
CA VAL A 47 9.64 -18.92 -6.25
C VAL A 47 10.95 -19.61 -6.63
N PHE A 48 10.94 -20.29 -7.79
CA PHE A 48 12.00 -21.21 -8.22
C PHE A 48 12.31 -22.28 -7.14
N LEU A 49 13.48 -22.19 -6.51
CA LEU A 49 14.00 -23.13 -5.51
C LEU A 49 13.98 -22.55 -4.08
N LYS A 50 13.47 -21.33 -3.88
CA LYS A 50 13.45 -20.66 -2.58
C LYS A 50 12.02 -20.46 -2.09
N VAL A 51 11.81 -20.73 -0.80
CA VAL A 51 10.57 -20.42 -0.10
C VAL A 51 10.74 -19.08 0.59
N TYR A 52 9.75 -18.22 0.41
CA TYR A 52 9.66 -16.91 1.04
C TYR A 52 8.50 -16.95 2.02
N PRO A 53 8.78 -17.10 3.33
CA PRO A 53 7.72 -17.18 4.32
C PRO A 53 7.07 -15.82 4.57
N ASN A 54 5.81 -15.85 5.00
CA ASN A 54 5.05 -14.67 5.42
C ASN A 54 5.07 -13.52 4.39
N THR A 55 4.90 -13.84 3.10
CA THR A 55 4.87 -12.82 2.04
C THR A 55 3.48 -12.68 1.43
N PHE A 56 3.27 -11.56 0.75
CA PHE A 56 2.08 -11.30 -0.05
C PHE A 56 2.45 -10.74 -1.43
N SER A 57 1.53 -10.83 -2.38
CA SER A 57 1.70 -10.26 -3.73
C SER A 57 1.56 -8.74 -3.70
N GLY A 58 2.52 -8.01 -4.27
CA GLY A 58 2.43 -6.56 -4.42
C GLY A 58 1.24 -6.13 -5.28
N GLN A 59 0.92 -6.93 -6.31
CA GLN A 59 -0.23 -6.68 -7.17
C GLN A 59 -1.54 -6.67 -6.37
N ALA A 60 -1.73 -7.63 -5.47
CA ALA A 60 -2.93 -7.69 -4.61
C ALA A 60 -3.03 -6.46 -3.69
N ALA A 61 -1.90 -6.03 -3.10
CA ALA A 61 -1.86 -4.83 -2.26
C ALA A 61 -2.21 -3.57 -3.06
N ILE A 62 -1.67 -3.42 -4.27
CA ILE A 62 -1.93 -2.25 -5.12
C ILE A 62 -3.37 -2.24 -5.63
N GLU A 63 -3.94 -3.39 -5.97
CA GLU A 63 -5.34 -3.48 -6.36
C GLU A 63 -6.27 -3.05 -5.23
N TRP A 64 -6.00 -3.50 -4.01
CA TRP A 64 -6.73 -3.05 -2.83
C TRP A 64 -6.55 -1.54 -2.61
N LEU A 65 -5.33 -1.02 -2.68
CA LEU A 65 -5.03 0.41 -2.56
C LEU A 65 -5.72 1.24 -3.63
N ARG A 66 -5.86 0.73 -4.87
CA ARG A 66 -6.62 1.37 -5.94
C ARG A 66 -8.08 1.50 -5.56
N GLY A 67 -8.70 0.42 -5.07
CA GLY A 67 -10.08 0.44 -4.61
C GLY A 67 -10.30 1.36 -3.41
N HIS A 68 -9.32 1.44 -2.49
CA HIS A 68 -9.36 2.34 -1.34
C HIS A 68 -9.21 3.81 -1.77
N ALA A 69 -8.22 4.12 -2.62
CA ALA A 69 -7.98 5.45 -3.16
C ALA A 69 -9.16 5.95 -4.01
N ALA A 70 -9.75 5.10 -4.84
CA ALA A 70 -10.91 5.47 -5.65
C ALA A 70 -12.09 5.92 -4.77
N ARG A 71 -12.38 5.18 -3.68
CA ARG A 71 -13.42 5.53 -2.71
C ARG A 71 -13.07 6.81 -1.94
N ALA A 72 -11.80 7.00 -1.59
CA ALA A 72 -11.36 8.21 -0.88
C ALA A 72 -11.48 9.47 -1.74
N VAL A 73 -11.12 9.41 -3.02
CA VAL A 73 -11.14 10.56 -3.95
C VAL A 73 -12.54 10.84 -4.50
N PHE A 74 -13.29 9.79 -4.86
CA PHE A 74 -14.51 9.92 -5.67
C PHE A 74 -15.78 9.46 -4.96
N GLY A 75 -15.68 8.90 -3.76
CA GLY A 75 -16.84 8.42 -3.00
C GLY A 75 -17.70 7.43 -3.80
N ALA A 76 -18.96 7.79 -4.03
CA ALA A 76 -19.92 6.99 -4.78
C ALA A 76 -19.55 6.81 -6.27
N ASP A 77 -18.68 7.66 -6.81
CA ASP A 77 -18.26 7.62 -8.21
C ASP A 77 -16.98 6.79 -8.44
N ALA A 78 -16.54 6.03 -7.44
CA ALA A 78 -15.29 5.24 -7.49
C ALA A 78 -15.23 4.25 -8.66
N ASP A 79 -16.35 3.64 -9.04
CA ASP A 79 -16.40 2.58 -10.07
C ASP A 79 -16.42 3.10 -11.51
N LYS A 80 -16.48 4.43 -11.73
CA LYS A 80 -16.46 5.01 -13.08
C LYS A 80 -15.08 4.82 -13.72
N ASP A 81 -15.02 4.28 -14.94
CA ASP A 81 -13.77 4.03 -15.67
C ASP A 81 -12.84 5.24 -15.75
N LYS A 82 -13.40 6.44 -15.98
CA LYS A 82 -12.64 7.69 -16.04
C LYS A 82 -11.85 7.99 -14.75
N ASN A 83 -12.32 7.49 -13.61
CA ASN A 83 -11.72 7.70 -12.29
C ASN A 83 -10.65 6.65 -11.96
N GLN A 84 -10.67 5.50 -12.65
CA GLN A 84 -9.75 4.38 -12.41
C GLN A 84 -8.28 4.75 -12.67
N GLN A 85 -8.02 5.59 -13.67
CA GLN A 85 -6.65 6.03 -13.98
C GLN A 85 -6.05 6.87 -12.86
N LEU A 86 -6.79 7.87 -12.35
CA LEU A 86 -6.32 8.70 -11.24
C LEU A 86 -6.18 7.88 -9.96
N ALA A 87 -7.17 7.03 -9.65
CA ALA A 87 -7.13 6.15 -8.48
C ALA A 87 -5.89 5.22 -8.51
N ARG A 88 -5.53 4.71 -9.70
CA ARG A 88 -4.30 3.91 -9.89
C ARG A 88 -3.05 4.73 -9.57
N SER A 89 -2.95 5.96 -10.05
CA SER A 89 -1.80 6.84 -9.77
C SER A 89 -1.68 7.15 -8.27
N VAL A 90 -2.80 7.44 -7.60
CA VAL A 90 -2.84 7.68 -6.14
C VAL A 90 -2.42 6.42 -5.37
N ALA A 91 -2.91 5.24 -5.77
CA ALA A 91 -2.54 3.97 -5.14
C ALA A 91 -1.05 3.64 -5.27
N LEU A 92 -0.45 3.85 -6.44
CA LEU A 92 0.98 3.66 -6.63
C LEU A 92 1.80 4.64 -5.77
N LEU A 93 1.36 5.90 -5.67
CA LEU A 93 2.00 6.88 -4.81
C LEU A 93 1.88 6.49 -3.32
N LEU A 94 0.71 6.02 -2.88
CA LEU A 94 0.52 5.49 -1.52
C LEU A 94 1.46 4.33 -1.24
N ALA A 95 1.47 3.33 -2.13
CA ALA A 95 2.33 2.17 -1.98
C ALA A 95 3.81 2.56 -1.92
N GLN A 96 4.26 3.51 -2.75
CA GLN A 96 5.63 4.01 -2.72
C GLN A 96 5.96 4.71 -1.40
N LYS A 97 5.01 5.49 -0.84
CA LYS A 97 5.18 6.12 0.46
C LYS A 97 5.23 5.08 1.60
N LEU A 98 4.37 4.06 1.56
CA LEU A 98 4.36 2.95 2.53
C LEU A 98 5.67 2.16 2.52
N LEU A 99 6.26 1.93 1.34
CA LEU A 99 7.60 1.36 1.20
C LEU A 99 8.67 2.28 1.82
N ALA A 100 8.61 3.58 1.53
CA ALA A 100 9.58 4.55 2.01
C ALA A 100 9.57 4.72 3.55
N VAL A 101 8.41 4.57 4.18
CA VAL A 101 8.28 4.60 5.65
C VAL A 101 8.47 3.24 6.31
N GLY A 102 8.72 2.18 5.53
CA GLY A 102 9.08 0.87 6.04
C GLY A 102 7.92 0.01 6.55
N VAL A 103 6.68 0.23 6.10
CA VAL A 103 5.53 -0.63 6.51
C VAL A 103 5.71 -2.07 6.02
N PHE A 104 6.16 -2.21 4.78
CA PHE A 104 6.53 -3.47 4.18
C PHE A 104 7.71 -3.25 3.25
N ARG A 105 8.41 -4.32 2.91
CA ARG A 105 9.56 -4.30 2.01
C ARG A 105 9.39 -5.31 0.89
N GLN A 106 10.02 -5.03 -0.24
CA GLN A 106 10.13 -5.99 -1.32
C GLN A 106 11.10 -7.12 -0.93
N VAL A 107 10.71 -8.35 -1.24
CA VAL A 107 11.50 -9.58 -1.00
C VAL A 107 12.01 -10.17 -2.31
N THR A 108 11.24 -10.03 -3.40
CA THR A 108 11.56 -10.54 -4.74
C THR A 108 11.15 -9.55 -5.83
N GLY A 109 11.68 -9.73 -7.03
CA GLY A 109 11.30 -8.97 -8.22
C GLY A 109 12.26 -7.84 -8.57
N SER A 110 11.86 -7.01 -9.54
CA SER A 110 12.67 -5.89 -10.00
C SER A 110 12.76 -4.78 -8.93
N LEU A 111 13.98 -4.35 -8.63
CA LEU A 111 14.25 -3.23 -7.72
C LEU A 111 13.95 -1.86 -8.37
N THR A 112 13.86 -1.79 -9.71
CA THR A 112 13.63 -0.52 -10.41
C THR A 112 12.16 -0.12 -10.44
N LYS A 113 11.26 -1.10 -10.42
CA LYS A 113 9.80 -0.92 -10.47
C LYS A 113 9.09 -1.96 -9.60
N PRO A 114 9.34 -1.97 -8.29
CA PRO A 114 8.86 -3.03 -7.39
C PRO A 114 7.35 -3.17 -7.38
N LEU A 115 6.64 -2.05 -7.51
CA LEU A 115 5.17 -2.00 -7.50
C LEU A 115 4.54 -2.33 -8.86
N GLU A 116 5.32 -2.38 -9.94
CA GLU A 116 4.79 -2.73 -11.27
C GLU A 116 5.11 -4.18 -11.67
N ASP A 117 5.97 -4.86 -10.90
CA ASP A 117 6.34 -6.26 -11.16
C ASP A 117 5.26 -7.21 -10.59
N PRO A 118 4.55 -7.96 -11.44
CA PRO A 118 3.50 -8.88 -10.99
C PRO A 118 4.06 -10.03 -10.13
N ASN A 119 5.36 -10.30 -10.21
CA ASN A 119 6.04 -11.35 -9.45
C ASN A 119 6.71 -10.81 -8.18
N ALA A 120 6.58 -9.52 -7.89
CA ALA A 120 7.14 -8.94 -6.68
C ALA A 120 6.35 -9.39 -5.45
N LEU A 121 7.07 -10.02 -4.53
CA LEU A 121 6.58 -10.38 -3.21
C LEU A 121 7.04 -9.34 -2.21
N PHE A 122 6.18 -9.08 -1.24
CA PHE A 122 6.43 -8.13 -0.17
C PHE A 122 6.20 -8.81 1.18
N ARG A 123 6.83 -8.27 2.21
CA ARG A 123 6.69 -8.71 3.60
C ARG A 123 6.50 -7.50 4.50
N PHE A 124 5.56 -7.59 5.44
CA PHE A 124 5.41 -6.57 6.47
C PHE A 124 6.63 -6.55 7.39
N HIS A 125 7.04 -5.37 7.80
CA HIS A 125 8.25 -5.22 8.62
C HIS A 125 8.15 -5.96 9.97
N GLU A 126 6.95 -6.03 10.55
CA GLU A 126 6.71 -6.75 11.80
C GLU A 126 6.98 -8.27 11.71
N ASP A 127 6.81 -8.86 10.51
CA ASP A 127 7.03 -10.29 10.26
C ASP A 127 8.50 -10.62 9.92
N GLU A 128 9.45 -9.69 10.12
CA GLU A 128 10.89 -9.96 10.01
C GLU A 128 11.49 -10.62 11.25
N LYS A 129 10.82 -10.59 12.40
CA LYS A 129 11.31 -11.21 13.63
C LYS A 129 11.00 -12.71 13.65
N GLU A 130 11.74 -13.49 12.88
CA GLU A 130 12.02 -14.91 13.12
C GLU A 130 13.43 -15.27 12.65
#